data_AF-A0A2W4LZS6-F1
#
_entry.id   AF-A0A2W4LZS6-F1
#
_cell.length_a   1.000
_cell.length_b   1.000
_cell.length_c   1.000
_cell.angle_alpha   90.00
_cell.angle_beta   90.00
_cell.angle_gamma   90.00
#
_symmetry.space_group_name_H-M   'P 1'
#
loop_
_entity.id
_entity.type
_entity.pdbx_description
1 polymer ?
#
loop_
_entity_poly.entity_id
_entity_poly.type
_entity_poly.pdbx_seq_one_letter_code
_entity_poly.pdbx_strand_id
1 'polypeptide(L)'
;KIWNEPGAPLTWPAPPAEYGAMLVEAYKAMKAADNSAIVTLGGVYIFDGLGTDPTDGLPFYSHMIAAVPESLHTWDALPIHPYMTSAAPDAPGIHATITVWGRILTAQRWLQQHVGNNGVRPLWISELGWFTCRCGQVDCPPSSVRDESTAATYMVRAHAIALSLGVQHVSYFQLEDKFDGEWGHACEDAAAMLGTKAEGYREKPVFQAYRTMTEQLAGASFAGYGSAHRYRLNPNDQNYSGLYHLRFRAAGGAWVDVLWRTVGSQQVVLAREPRTQAEIISRDGERTQVSTPRITLTVGEEPVYVWQGPPRS
;
A
#
# COMPACT_ATOMS: atom_id res chain seq x y z
N LYS A 1 -14.67 3.68 -10.25
CA LYS A 1 -14.68 4.33 -8.93
C LYS A 1 -15.80 5.35 -8.89
N ILE A 2 -16.79 5.17 -8.01
CA ILE A 2 -17.92 6.11 -7.85
C ILE A 2 -17.59 7.04 -6.69
N TRP A 3 -17.25 8.29 -7.04
CA TRP A 3 -16.83 9.36 -6.14
C TRP A 3 -15.42 9.20 -5.53
N ASN A 4 -14.97 10.21 -4.78
CA ASN A 4 -13.73 10.18 -4.00
C ASN A 4 -14.01 10.55 -2.54
N GLU A 5 -13.54 9.74 -1.59
CA GLU A 5 -13.59 10.05 -0.15
C GLU A 5 -14.98 10.46 0.35
N PRO A 6 -16.04 9.66 0.11
CA PRO A 6 -17.38 10.06 0.51
C PRO A 6 -17.57 10.14 2.04
N GLY A 7 -16.64 9.57 2.82
CA GLY A 7 -16.62 9.70 4.29
C GLY A 7 -16.13 11.06 4.79
N ALA A 8 -15.50 11.88 3.95
CA ALA A 8 -15.02 13.19 4.35
C ALA A 8 -16.03 14.29 3.97
N PRO A 9 -16.44 15.17 4.90
CA PRO A 9 -17.40 16.24 4.61
C PRO A 9 -16.99 17.20 3.49
N LEU A 10 -15.68 17.38 3.28
CA LEU A 10 -15.14 18.26 2.24
C LEU A 10 -15.46 17.75 0.82
N THR A 11 -15.42 16.44 0.65
CA THR A 11 -15.63 15.77 -0.64
C THR A 11 -17.07 15.27 -0.79
N TRP A 12 -17.78 15.03 0.30
CA TRP A 12 -19.20 14.65 0.28
C TRP A 12 -19.95 15.27 1.46
N PRO A 13 -20.52 16.48 1.30
CA PRO A 13 -21.21 17.20 2.37
C PRO A 13 -22.64 16.69 2.64
N ALA A 14 -22.97 15.46 2.24
CA ALA A 14 -24.30 14.87 2.32
C ALA A 14 -24.31 13.58 3.17
N PRO A 15 -25.47 13.11 3.67
CA PRO A 15 -25.55 11.90 4.46
C PRO A 15 -25.11 10.63 3.70
N PRO A 16 -24.68 9.56 4.41
CA PRO A 16 -24.36 8.28 3.79
C PRO A 16 -25.49 7.67 2.94
N ALA A 17 -26.75 7.96 3.29
CA ALA A 17 -27.92 7.48 2.55
C ALA A 17 -27.96 8.00 1.10
N GLU A 18 -27.58 9.27 0.89
CA GLU A 18 -27.54 9.86 -0.45
C GLU A 18 -26.44 9.25 -1.31
N TYR A 19 -25.28 8.96 -0.71
CA TYR A 19 -24.21 8.25 -1.41
C TYR A 19 -24.66 6.84 -1.80
N GLY A 20 -25.34 6.13 -0.91
CA GLY A 20 -25.90 4.80 -1.18
C GLY A 20 -26.93 4.80 -2.31
N ALA A 21 -27.84 5.77 -2.33
CA ALA A 21 -28.83 5.90 -3.41
C ALA A 21 -28.17 6.21 -4.76
N MET A 22 -27.21 7.14 -4.79
CA MET A 22 -26.43 7.44 -5.99
C MET A 22 -25.65 6.21 -6.48
N LEU A 23 -25.01 5.48 -5.56
CA LEU A 23 -24.22 4.29 -5.87
C LEU A 23 -25.05 3.21 -6.58
N VAL A 24 -26.25 2.95 -6.08
CA VAL A 24 -27.17 1.95 -6.64
C VAL A 24 -27.49 2.26 -8.10
N GLU A 25 -27.92 3.50 -8.39
CA GLU A 25 -28.30 3.90 -9.73
C GLU A 25 -27.09 3.99 -10.68
N ALA A 26 -25.95 4.48 -10.19
CA ALA A 26 -24.71 4.51 -10.96
C ALA A 26 -24.22 3.09 -11.31
N TYR A 27 -24.27 2.14 -10.37
CA TYR A 27 -23.91 0.74 -10.63
C TYR A 27 -24.79 0.13 -11.71
N LYS A 28 -26.13 0.30 -11.62
CA LYS A 28 -27.08 -0.20 -12.63
C LYS A 28 -26.77 0.38 -14.01
N ALA A 29 -26.55 1.68 -14.11
CA ALA A 29 -26.22 2.34 -15.36
C ALA A 29 -24.88 1.85 -15.95
N MET A 30 -23.85 1.70 -15.12
CA MET A 30 -22.54 1.19 -15.54
C MET A 30 -22.64 -0.25 -16.04
N LYS A 31 -23.33 -1.14 -15.32
CA LYS A 31 -23.50 -2.54 -15.73
C LYS A 31 -24.38 -2.72 -16.96
N ALA A 32 -25.35 -1.83 -17.17
CA ALA A 32 -26.15 -1.80 -18.39
C ALA A 32 -25.31 -1.38 -19.62
N ALA A 33 -24.36 -0.46 -19.44
CA ALA A 33 -23.47 -0.02 -20.52
C ALA A 33 -22.34 -1.05 -20.79
N ASP A 34 -21.75 -1.60 -19.74
CA ASP A 34 -20.72 -2.64 -19.80
C ASP A 34 -20.78 -3.53 -18.55
N ASN A 35 -21.30 -4.74 -18.73
CA ASN A 35 -21.43 -5.69 -17.63
C ASN A 35 -20.07 -6.23 -17.13
N SER A 36 -18.98 -6.04 -17.89
CA SER A 36 -17.63 -6.45 -17.50
C SER A 36 -16.88 -5.39 -16.67
N ALA A 37 -17.37 -4.14 -16.63
CA ALA A 37 -16.73 -3.06 -15.89
C ALA A 37 -16.66 -3.35 -14.38
N ILE A 38 -15.49 -3.15 -13.76
CA ILE A 38 -15.33 -3.24 -12.31
C ILE A 38 -15.76 -1.91 -11.68
N VAL A 39 -16.85 -1.94 -10.92
CA VAL A 39 -17.37 -0.78 -10.21
C VAL A 39 -16.87 -0.82 -8.77
N THR A 40 -16.26 0.27 -8.32
CA THR A 40 -15.77 0.39 -6.94
C THR A 40 -16.52 1.49 -6.22
N LEU A 41 -16.61 1.38 -4.89
CA LEU A 41 -16.94 2.51 -4.02
C LEU A 41 -15.91 3.64 -4.21
N GLY A 42 -16.16 4.80 -3.60
CA GLY A 42 -15.12 5.81 -3.37
C GLY A 42 -14.06 5.22 -2.43
N GLY A 43 -12.81 5.69 -2.49
CA GLY A 43 -11.85 5.26 -1.47
C GLY A 43 -12.14 5.99 -0.17
N VAL A 44 -11.95 5.36 0.98
CA VAL A 44 -12.09 5.98 2.31
C VAL A 44 -10.83 5.80 3.13
N TYR A 45 -10.56 6.75 4.02
CA TYR A 45 -9.53 6.61 5.04
C TYR A 45 -9.83 5.46 5.99
N ILE A 46 -8.79 4.90 6.59
CA ILE A 46 -8.91 3.82 7.57
C ILE A 46 -8.23 4.26 8.86
N PHE A 47 -9.00 4.61 9.89
CA PHE A 47 -8.49 5.19 11.15
C PHE A 47 -8.05 6.66 11.10
N ASP A 48 -8.48 7.47 10.13
CA ASP A 48 -8.15 8.90 10.09
C ASP A 48 -9.35 9.84 10.26
N GLY A 49 -10.36 9.41 11.01
CA GLY A 49 -11.24 10.39 11.62
C GLY A 49 -10.39 11.18 12.59
N LEU A 50 -10.30 12.51 12.43
CA LEU A 50 -9.68 13.44 13.40
C LEU A 50 -10.39 13.44 14.78
N GLY A 51 -11.09 12.36 15.14
CA GLY A 51 -11.92 12.20 16.32
C GLY A 51 -13.21 13.03 16.29
N THR A 52 -13.47 13.78 15.22
CA THR A 52 -14.56 14.76 15.17
C THR A 52 -15.80 14.27 14.41
N ASP A 53 -15.64 13.37 13.42
CA ASP A 53 -16.76 12.78 12.68
C ASP A 53 -16.86 11.26 12.94
N PRO A 54 -17.91 10.77 13.62
CA PRO A 54 -18.11 9.34 13.87
C PRO A 54 -18.46 8.55 12.60
N THR A 55 -18.68 9.23 11.48
CA THR A 55 -19.02 8.62 10.19
C THR A 55 -17.85 8.52 9.22
N ASP A 56 -16.66 9.05 9.52
CA ASP A 56 -15.51 8.93 8.62
C ASP A 56 -15.01 7.49 8.49
N GLY A 57 -14.49 7.14 7.31
CA GLY A 57 -13.93 5.83 7.01
C GLY A 57 -14.95 4.73 6.74
N LEU A 58 -14.66 3.50 7.18
CA LEU A 58 -15.56 2.35 7.06
C LEU A 58 -16.93 2.52 7.77
N PRO A 59 -17.04 3.20 8.92
CA PRO A 59 -18.34 3.58 9.50
C PRO A 59 -19.30 4.26 8.51
N PHE A 60 -18.78 5.09 7.59
CA PHE A 60 -19.58 5.71 6.52
C PHE A 60 -20.34 4.64 5.73
N TYR A 61 -19.66 3.57 5.33
CA TYR A 61 -20.25 2.49 4.56
C TYR A 61 -21.21 1.64 5.37
N SER A 62 -20.93 1.42 6.65
CA SER A 62 -21.89 0.75 7.53
C SER A 62 -23.21 1.53 7.63
N HIS A 63 -23.14 2.87 7.78
CA HIS A 63 -24.32 3.73 7.79
C HIS A 63 -25.01 3.82 6.43
N MET A 64 -24.26 3.87 5.33
CA MET A 64 -24.78 3.80 3.96
C MET A 64 -25.61 2.52 3.76
N ILE A 65 -25.05 1.36 4.11
CA ILE A 65 -25.73 0.06 3.97
C ILE A 65 -26.95 -0.03 4.87
N ALA A 66 -26.87 0.47 6.10
CA ALA A 66 -28.01 0.49 7.02
C ALA A 66 -29.17 1.34 6.48
N ALA A 67 -28.88 2.47 5.84
CA ALA A 67 -29.90 3.36 5.26
C ALA A 67 -30.42 2.88 3.89
N VAL A 68 -29.54 2.28 3.08
CA VAL A 68 -29.85 1.78 1.72
C VAL A 68 -29.32 0.36 1.58
N PRO A 69 -30.05 -0.68 2.04
CA PRO A 69 -29.56 -2.06 2.05
C PRO A 69 -29.15 -2.61 0.67
N GLU A 70 -29.79 -2.16 -0.42
CA GLU A 70 -29.43 -2.52 -1.79
C GLU A 70 -27.97 -2.16 -2.12
N SER A 71 -27.44 -1.08 -1.52
CA SER A 71 -26.06 -0.61 -1.76
C SER A 71 -24.99 -1.64 -1.41
N LEU A 72 -25.29 -2.62 -0.54
CA LEU A 72 -24.38 -3.71 -0.23
C LEU A 72 -24.07 -4.55 -1.47
N HIS A 73 -24.95 -4.59 -2.47
CA HIS A 73 -24.83 -5.45 -3.65
C HIS A 73 -24.43 -4.69 -4.93
N THR A 74 -24.13 -3.39 -4.84
CA THR A 74 -23.90 -2.52 -6.01
C THR A 74 -22.47 -1.99 -6.08
N TRP A 75 -21.49 -2.88 -5.87
CA TRP A 75 -20.07 -2.63 -6.07
C TRP A 75 -19.29 -3.95 -6.08
N ASP A 76 -18.18 -3.97 -6.81
CA ASP A 76 -17.39 -5.17 -7.10
C ASP A 76 -16.09 -5.24 -6.28
N ALA A 77 -15.50 -4.10 -5.91
CA ALA A 77 -14.31 -4.02 -5.06
C ALA A 77 -14.41 -2.90 -4.01
N LEU A 78 -13.79 -3.12 -2.84
CA LEU A 78 -13.68 -2.12 -1.78
C LEU A 78 -12.33 -1.38 -1.92
N PRO A 79 -12.32 -0.07 -2.19
CA PRO A 79 -11.11 0.74 -2.14
C PRO A 79 -10.92 1.39 -0.77
N ILE A 80 -9.67 1.47 -0.33
CA ILE A 80 -9.25 2.15 0.90
C ILE A 80 -8.06 3.08 0.65
N HIS A 81 -7.91 4.10 1.48
CA HIS A 81 -6.81 5.07 1.50
C HIS A 81 -6.06 4.98 2.84
N PRO A 82 -5.16 3.99 3.04
CA PRO A 82 -4.50 3.75 4.32
C PRO A 82 -3.26 4.66 4.49
N TYR A 83 -3.44 5.97 4.35
CA TYR A 83 -2.35 6.95 4.45
C TYR A 83 -1.67 6.89 5.83
N MET A 84 -0.34 7.00 5.83
CA MET A 84 0.51 7.08 7.03
C MET A 84 1.60 8.14 6.83
N THR A 85 1.21 9.33 6.42
CA THR A 85 2.11 10.36 5.88
C THR A 85 3.27 10.74 6.81
N SER A 86 3.08 10.60 8.13
CA SER A 86 4.06 10.93 9.17
C SER A 86 4.77 9.73 9.81
N ALA A 87 4.62 8.50 9.29
CA ALA A 87 5.23 7.30 9.86
C ALA A 87 5.58 6.25 8.79
N ALA A 88 6.53 5.36 9.09
CA ALA A 88 6.74 4.16 8.26
C ALA A 88 5.45 3.31 8.21
N PRO A 89 5.20 2.56 7.12
CA PRO A 89 3.97 1.74 6.98
C PRO A 89 3.81 0.68 8.08
N ASP A 90 4.92 0.32 8.69
CA ASP A 90 5.10 -0.65 9.77
C ASP A 90 6.01 -0.04 10.87
N ALA A 91 5.78 1.23 11.21
CA ALA A 91 6.51 1.91 12.27
C ALA A 91 6.30 1.23 13.64
N PRO A 92 7.37 1.06 14.45
CA PRO A 92 7.22 0.79 15.88
C PRO A 92 6.70 2.02 16.62
N GLY A 93 6.29 1.87 17.87
CA GLY A 93 5.88 3.00 18.73
C GLY A 93 4.45 3.50 18.49
N ILE A 94 3.74 2.94 17.51
CA ILE A 94 2.33 3.21 17.23
C ILE A 94 1.50 1.93 17.38
N HIS A 95 0.21 2.06 17.66
CA HIS A 95 -0.70 0.93 17.70
C HIS A 95 -0.63 0.15 16.38
N ALA A 96 -0.46 -1.17 16.48
CA ALA A 96 -0.32 -2.01 15.29
C ALA A 96 -1.55 -1.94 14.35
N THR A 97 -2.72 -1.57 14.87
CA THR A 97 -3.93 -1.31 14.06
C THR A 97 -3.83 -0.11 13.14
N ILE A 98 -2.97 0.87 13.47
CA ILE A 98 -2.74 2.10 12.68
C ILE A 98 -1.76 1.85 11.53
N THR A 99 -0.96 0.78 11.59
CA THR A 99 -0.03 0.41 10.51
C THR A 99 -0.78 0.07 9.22
N VAL A 100 -0.11 0.09 8.06
CA VAL A 100 -0.69 -0.36 6.79
C VAL A 100 -1.23 -1.79 6.94
N TRP A 101 -0.49 -2.66 7.63
CA TRP A 101 -0.94 -4.02 7.94
C TRP A 101 -2.26 -4.03 8.72
N GLY A 102 -2.34 -3.25 9.81
CA GLY A 102 -3.52 -3.14 10.66
C GLY A 102 -4.73 -2.53 9.96
N ARG A 103 -4.52 -1.51 9.13
CA ARG A 103 -5.53 -0.87 8.29
C ARG A 103 -6.12 -1.86 7.28
N ILE A 104 -5.28 -2.63 6.59
CA ILE A 104 -5.72 -3.68 5.66
C ILE A 104 -6.54 -4.74 6.39
N LEU A 105 -6.07 -5.26 7.53
CA LEU A 105 -6.84 -6.26 8.29
C LEU A 105 -8.16 -5.69 8.83
N THR A 106 -8.25 -4.40 9.06
CA THR A 106 -9.50 -3.75 9.49
C THR A 106 -10.51 -3.70 8.35
N ALA A 107 -10.07 -3.32 7.14
CA ALA A 107 -10.91 -3.39 5.94
C ALA A 107 -11.34 -4.83 5.60
N GLN A 108 -10.44 -5.81 5.73
CA GLN A 108 -10.77 -7.22 5.52
C GLN A 108 -11.81 -7.73 6.52
N ARG A 109 -11.68 -7.37 7.80
CA ARG A 109 -12.69 -7.70 8.82
C ARG A 109 -14.04 -7.06 8.51
N TRP A 110 -14.06 -5.80 8.06
CA TRP A 110 -15.29 -5.14 7.65
C TRP A 110 -15.95 -5.84 6.45
N LEU A 111 -15.17 -6.23 5.44
CA LEU A 111 -15.64 -7.04 4.30
C LEU A 111 -16.25 -8.35 4.77
N GLN A 112 -15.56 -9.07 5.65
CA GLN A 112 -16.03 -10.34 6.20
C GLN A 112 -17.35 -10.18 6.96
N GLN A 113 -17.51 -9.09 7.72
CA GLN A 113 -18.72 -8.80 8.50
C GLN A 113 -19.94 -8.46 7.62
N HIS A 114 -19.75 -7.75 6.50
CA HIS A 114 -20.86 -7.26 5.68
C HIS A 114 -21.17 -8.14 4.47
N VAL A 115 -20.16 -8.74 3.85
CA VAL A 115 -20.31 -9.56 2.64
C VAL A 115 -20.32 -11.06 2.96
N GLY A 116 -19.77 -11.45 4.12
CA GLY A 116 -19.69 -12.84 4.54
C GLY A 116 -18.81 -13.70 3.62
N ASN A 117 -18.99 -15.02 3.68
CA ASN A 117 -18.25 -15.98 2.84
C ASN A 117 -18.85 -16.15 1.43
N ASN A 118 -19.94 -15.45 1.10
CA ASN A 118 -20.72 -15.65 -0.13
C ASN A 118 -20.09 -15.01 -1.39
N GLY A 119 -18.91 -14.39 -1.23
CA GLY A 119 -18.08 -13.90 -2.32
C GLY A 119 -16.94 -13.06 -1.75
N VAL A 120 -15.69 -13.42 -2.05
CA VAL A 120 -14.53 -12.59 -1.69
C VAL A 120 -14.51 -11.39 -2.64
N ARG A 121 -14.90 -10.21 -2.15
CA ARG A 121 -14.71 -8.96 -2.90
C ARG A 121 -13.26 -8.50 -2.76
N PRO A 122 -12.59 -8.14 -3.87
CA PRO A 122 -11.25 -7.60 -3.82
C PRO A 122 -11.16 -6.36 -2.91
N LEU A 123 -10.06 -6.28 -2.18
CA LEU A 123 -9.65 -5.08 -1.45
C LEU A 123 -8.59 -4.38 -2.29
N TRP A 124 -8.84 -3.12 -2.61
CA TRP A 124 -7.93 -2.27 -3.35
C TRP A 124 -7.42 -1.16 -2.43
N ILE A 125 -6.16 -0.78 -2.59
CA ILE A 125 -5.63 0.48 -2.09
C ILE A 125 -5.67 1.45 -3.26
N SER A 126 -6.68 2.31 -3.32
CA SER A 126 -6.81 3.24 -4.44
C SER A 126 -5.95 4.48 -4.32
N GLU A 127 -5.44 4.77 -3.12
CA GLU A 127 -4.48 5.84 -2.86
C GLU A 127 -3.59 5.47 -1.67
N LEU A 128 -2.29 5.76 -1.80
CA LEU A 128 -1.27 5.58 -0.77
C LEU A 128 -0.03 6.39 -1.17
N GLY A 129 0.58 7.12 -0.24
CA GLY A 129 1.81 7.86 -0.52
C GLY A 129 2.44 8.45 0.73
N TRP A 130 3.68 8.94 0.58
CA TRP A 130 4.41 9.68 1.60
C TRP A 130 4.93 10.99 1.02
N PHE A 131 4.65 12.09 1.71
CA PHE A 131 5.05 13.41 1.27
C PHE A 131 6.54 13.64 1.50
N THR A 132 7.26 14.10 0.47
CA THR A 132 8.68 14.46 0.56
C THR A 132 8.90 15.96 0.71
N CYS A 133 7.97 16.66 1.39
CA CYS A 133 7.96 18.13 1.47
C CYS A 133 9.27 18.71 2.04
N ARG A 134 9.65 19.91 1.61
CA ARG A 134 10.86 20.61 2.08
C ARG A 134 10.48 21.56 3.23
N CYS A 135 11.30 21.61 4.28
CA CYS A 135 11.11 22.51 5.42
C CYS A 135 10.89 23.98 4.96
N GLY A 136 9.89 24.66 5.54
CA GLY A 136 9.58 26.07 5.26
C GLY A 136 8.33 26.32 4.42
N GLN A 137 7.65 25.26 3.95
CA GLN A 137 6.32 25.34 3.38
C GLN A 137 5.27 25.39 4.51
N VAL A 138 4.27 26.27 4.40
CA VAL A 138 3.32 26.64 5.49
C VAL A 138 2.59 25.42 6.07
N ASP A 139 2.40 24.37 5.28
CA ASP A 139 1.67 23.15 5.65
C ASP A 139 2.56 21.91 5.86
N CYS A 140 3.88 22.08 6.03
CA CYS A 140 4.85 20.99 6.23
C CYS A 140 5.31 20.93 7.69
N PRO A 141 4.53 20.33 8.62
CA PRO A 141 5.02 20.15 9.98
C PRO A 141 6.31 19.31 9.93
N PRO A 142 7.39 19.70 10.63
CA PRO A 142 8.69 19.02 10.56
C PRO A 142 8.63 17.51 10.81
N SER A 143 7.61 17.04 11.55
CA SER A 143 7.35 15.61 11.81
C SER A 143 6.90 14.81 10.58
N SER A 144 6.38 15.47 9.54
CA SER A 144 5.85 14.85 8.32
C SER A 144 6.83 14.90 7.14
N VAL A 145 7.96 15.61 7.28
CA VAL A 145 9.02 15.63 6.27
C VAL A 145 9.63 14.24 6.17
N ARG A 146 9.67 13.69 4.96
CA ARG A 146 10.52 12.55 4.60
C ARG A 146 11.44 12.96 3.47
N ASP A 147 12.67 12.48 3.51
CA ASP A 147 13.51 12.56 2.32
C ASP A 147 12.99 11.61 1.23
N GLU A 148 13.33 11.87 -0.03
CA GLU A 148 12.84 11.08 -1.16
C GLU A 148 13.23 9.60 -1.08
N SER A 149 14.38 9.26 -0.46
CA SER A 149 14.81 7.87 -0.27
C SER A 149 13.95 7.16 0.78
N THR A 150 13.63 7.83 1.89
CA THR A 150 12.75 7.26 2.92
C THR A 150 11.35 6.99 2.36
N ALA A 151 10.80 7.89 1.54
CA ALA A 151 9.51 7.65 0.86
C ALA A 151 9.58 6.44 -0.09
N ALA A 152 10.69 6.26 -0.82
CA ALA A 152 10.90 5.09 -1.68
C ALA A 152 10.93 3.78 -0.87
N THR A 153 11.61 3.77 0.28
CA THR A 153 11.62 2.64 1.23
C THR A 153 10.22 2.30 1.73
N TYR A 154 9.44 3.30 2.13
CA TYR A 154 8.08 3.09 2.64
C TYR A 154 7.13 2.59 1.56
N MET A 155 7.24 3.11 0.35
CA MET A 155 6.45 2.66 -0.79
C MET A 155 6.64 1.15 -1.01
N VAL A 156 7.89 0.65 -1.07
CA VAL A 156 8.15 -0.78 -1.27
C VAL A 156 7.62 -1.63 -0.12
N ARG A 157 7.87 -1.21 1.13
CA ARG A 157 7.38 -1.93 2.33
C ARG A 157 5.86 -2.05 2.33
N ALA A 158 5.16 -0.97 2.02
CA ALA A 158 3.70 -0.95 2.01
C ALA A 158 3.10 -1.84 0.91
N HIS A 159 3.68 -1.83 -0.30
CA HIS A 159 3.25 -2.73 -1.37
C HIS A 159 3.53 -4.20 -1.04
N ALA A 160 4.70 -4.52 -0.48
CA ALA A 160 5.02 -5.89 -0.09
C ALA A 160 4.07 -6.40 1.02
N ILE A 161 3.73 -5.55 1.99
CA ILE A 161 2.69 -5.83 3.00
C ILE A 161 1.34 -6.07 2.31
N ALA A 162 0.90 -5.15 1.45
CA ALA A 162 -0.39 -5.24 0.77
C ALA A 162 -0.53 -6.53 -0.05
N LEU A 163 0.49 -6.86 -0.86
CA LEU A 163 0.54 -8.09 -1.64
C LEU A 163 0.51 -9.34 -0.73
N SER A 164 1.23 -9.33 0.39
CA SER A 164 1.23 -10.46 1.34
C SER A 164 -0.12 -10.69 2.03
N LEU A 165 -0.92 -9.64 2.14
CA LEU A 165 -2.26 -9.67 2.72
C LEU A 165 -3.34 -9.89 1.66
N GLY A 166 -2.97 -10.07 0.39
CA GLY A 166 -3.90 -10.36 -0.70
C GLY A 166 -4.67 -9.14 -1.21
N VAL A 167 -4.14 -7.93 -1.03
CA VAL A 167 -4.65 -6.73 -1.72
C VAL A 167 -4.37 -6.90 -3.22
N GLN A 168 -5.41 -6.74 -4.05
CA GLN A 168 -5.33 -7.04 -5.48
C GLN A 168 -4.82 -5.87 -6.33
N HIS A 169 -4.93 -4.64 -5.81
CA HIS A 169 -4.53 -3.44 -6.53
C HIS A 169 -4.02 -2.39 -5.56
N VAL A 170 -2.91 -1.73 -5.90
CA VAL A 170 -2.36 -0.58 -5.17
C VAL A 170 -2.08 0.53 -6.16
N SER A 171 -2.71 1.69 -5.96
CA SER A 171 -2.41 2.92 -6.67
C SER A 171 -1.59 3.82 -5.75
N TYR A 172 -0.32 4.01 -6.09
CA TYR A 172 0.54 4.97 -5.38
C TYR A 172 0.19 6.39 -5.83
N PHE A 173 -0.12 7.25 -4.87
CA PHE A 173 -0.40 8.65 -5.08
C PHE A 173 0.94 9.41 -5.03
N GLN A 174 1.48 9.89 -6.14
CA GLN A 174 0.92 9.95 -7.50
C GLN A 174 2.04 9.90 -8.56
N LEU A 175 1.73 10.05 -9.85
CA LEU A 175 2.73 9.96 -10.91
C LEU A 175 3.66 11.17 -10.94
N GLU A 176 3.12 12.39 -10.94
CA GLU A 176 3.86 13.66 -11.08
C GLU A 176 3.55 14.60 -9.91
N ASP A 177 4.57 15.30 -9.39
CA ASP A 177 4.40 16.37 -8.42
C ASP A 177 3.55 17.48 -9.06
N LYS A 178 2.57 18.05 -8.34
CA LYS A 178 1.57 18.93 -8.97
C LYS A 178 2.05 20.36 -9.22
N PHE A 179 1.38 21.00 -10.19
CA PHE A 179 1.23 22.45 -10.36
C PHE A 179 2.49 23.31 -10.57
N ASP A 180 3.68 22.76 -10.86
CA ASP A 180 4.92 23.56 -11.05
C ASP A 180 5.16 24.61 -9.93
N GLY A 181 4.56 24.41 -8.75
CA GLY A 181 4.53 25.37 -7.64
C GLY A 181 3.58 26.58 -7.78
N GLU A 182 2.79 26.71 -8.84
CA GLU A 182 1.88 27.87 -9.07
C GLU A 182 0.82 28.04 -7.97
N TRP A 183 0.40 26.94 -7.32
CA TRP A 183 -0.56 26.95 -6.21
C TRP A 183 0.10 26.84 -4.84
N GLY A 184 1.41 27.12 -4.78
CA GLY A 184 2.15 27.26 -3.54
C GLY A 184 2.24 25.98 -2.73
N HIS A 185 3.23 25.13 -3.05
CA HIS A 185 3.98 24.40 -2.04
C HIS A 185 3.15 23.61 -0.98
N ALA A 186 1.99 23.07 -1.33
CA ALA A 186 1.25 22.22 -0.41
C ALA A 186 2.00 20.89 -0.26
N CYS A 187 2.03 20.33 0.94
CA CYS A 187 2.82 19.11 1.21
C CYS A 187 2.31 17.89 0.44
N GLU A 188 1.03 17.92 0.10
CA GLU A 188 0.37 16.93 -0.73
C GLU A 188 1.00 16.80 -2.13
N ASP A 189 1.73 17.83 -2.57
CA ASP A 189 2.34 17.91 -3.90
C ASP A 189 3.66 17.16 -4.02
N ALA A 190 4.22 16.63 -2.92
CA ALA A 190 5.56 16.03 -2.90
C ALA A 190 5.56 14.49 -2.78
N ALA A 191 4.42 13.82 -2.86
CA ALA A 191 4.38 12.35 -2.79
C ALA A 191 4.71 11.64 -4.11
N ALA A 192 4.90 12.37 -5.22
CA ALA A 192 4.89 11.74 -6.54
C ALA A 192 6.17 11.01 -6.91
N MET A 193 6.08 10.22 -7.99
CA MET A 193 7.21 9.48 -8.56
C MET A 193 8.10 10.33 -9.45
N LEU A 194 7.55 11.34 -10.12
CA LEU A 194 8.25 12.24 -11.01
C LEU A 194 8.19 13.66 -10.45
N GLY A 195 9.27 14.41 -10.65
CA GLY A 195 9.24 15.87 -10.53
C GLY A 195 8.33 16.48 -11.59
N THR A 196 8.13 17.79 -11.50
CA THR A 196 7.17 18.48 -12.38
C THR A 196 7.69 18.58 -13.83
N LYS A 197 6.81 18.97 -14.75
CA LYS A 197 7.21 19.34 -16.12
C LYS A 197 8.35 20.35 -16.17
N ALA A 198 8.36 21.38 -15.31
CA ALA A 198 9.44 22.37 -15.26
C ALA A 198 10.80 21.75 -14.85
N GLU A 199 10.78 20.68 -14.04
CA GLU A 199 11.97 19.89 -13.70
C GLU A 199 12.32 18.83 -14.76
N GLY A 200 11.61 18.82 -15.90
CA GLY A 200 11.80 17.85 -16.97
C GLY A 200 11.33 16.43 -16.62
N TYR A 201 10.36 16.31 -15.70
CA TYR A 201 9.88 15.02 -15.18
C TYR A 201 11.00 14.16 -14.59
N ARG A 202 11.91 14.77 -13.82
CA ARG A 202 13.00 14.07 -13.15
C ARG A 202 12.47 12.86 -12.37
N GLU A 203 13.04 11.68 -12.61
CA GLU A 203 12.74 10.49 -11.81
C GLU A 203 13.18 10.71 -10.34
N LYS A 204 12.24 10.57 -9.40
CA LYS A 204 12.54 10.54 -7.95
C LYS A 204 12.93 9.11 -7.55
N PRO A 205 13.67 8.90 -6.44
CA PRO A 205 14.01 7.57 -5.92
C PRO A 205 12.83 6.59 -5.84
N VAL A 206 11.63 7.06 -5.52
CA VAL A 206 10.43 6.21 -5.48
C VAL A 206 10.06 5.64 -6.85
N PHE A 207 10.35 6.34 -7.97
CA PHE A 207 10.17 5.81 -9.32
C PHE A 207 11.08 4.60 -9.58
N GLN A 208 12.36 4.72 -9.22
CA GLN A 208 13.33 3.64 -9.37
C GLN A 208 12.98 2.45 -8.50
N ALA A 209 12.64 2.68 -7.24
CA ALA A 209 12.18 1.64 -6.33
C ALA A 209 10.90 0.95 -6.84
N TYR A 210 9.96 1.71 -7.41
CA TYR A 210 8.71 1.16 -7.97
C TYR A 210 8.99 0.29 -9.21
N ARG A 211 9.92 0.73 -10.09
CA ARG A 211 10.39 -0.05 -11.24
C ARG A 211 11.00 -1.38 -10.78
N THR A 212 11.96 -1.34 -9.86
CA THR A 212 12.62 -2.55 -9.33
C THR A 212 11.62 -3.49 -8.66
N MET A 213 10.74 -2.96 -7.81
CA MET A 213 9.69 -3.74 -7.16
C MET A 213 8.78 -4.43 -8.17
N THR A 214 8.36 -3.70 -9.20
CA THR A 214 7.49 -4.23 -10.27
C THR A 214 8.22 -5.32 -11.06
N GLU A 215 9.50 -5.13 -11.41
CA GLU A 215 10.32 -6.16 -12.06
C GLU A 215 10.42 -7.45 -11.23
N GLN A 216 10.45 -7.35 -9.90
CA GLN A 216 10.56 -8.51 -9.02
C GLN A 216 9.20 -9.15 -8.67
N LEU A 217 8.13 -8.37 -8.53
CA LEU A 217 6.87 -8.81 -7.92
C LEU A 217 5.66 -8.78 -8.86
N ALA A 218 5.75 -8.21 -10.06
CA ALA A 218 4.62 -8.19 -10.99
C ALA A 218 4.15 -9.63 -11.33
N GLY A 219 2.87 -9.89 -11.09
CA GLY A 219 2.28 -11.22 -11.27
C GLY A 219 2.76 -12.28 -10.29
N ALA A 220 3.53 -11.92 -9.26
CA ALA A 220 3.95 -12.85 -8.22
C ALA A 220 2.84 -13.07 -7.19
N SER A 221 2.70 -14.30 -6.71
CA SER A 221 1.76 -14.64 -5.63
C SER A 221 2.49 -14.80 -4.31
N PHE A 222 1.92 -14.29 -3.22
CA PHE A 222 2.46 -14.53 -1.88
C PHE A 222 2.44 -16.03 -1.56
N ALA A 223 3.59 -16.56 -1.15
CA ALA A 223 3.80 -17.98 -0.88
C ALA A 223 4.02 -18.28 0.61
N GLY A 224 4.09 -17.25 1.45
CA GLY A 224 4.24 -17.37 2.90
C GLY A 224 5.43 -16.61 3.45
N TYR A 225 5.63 -16.73 4.76
CA TYR A 225 6.74 -16.11 5.47
C TYR A 225 7.99 -16.98 5.39
N GLY A 226 9.16 -16.35 5.24
CA GLY A 226 10.42 -17.07 5.27
C GLY A 226 10.91 -17.32 6.69
N SER A 227 11.93 -18.18 6.82
CA SER A 227 12.46 -18.64 8.11
C SER A 227 13.01 -17.53 9.01
N ALA A 228 13.40 -16.39 8.42
CA ALA A 228 13.88 -15.21 9.12
C ALA A 228 12.74 -14.28 9.59
N HIS A 229 11.49 -14.51 9.21
CA HIS A 229 10.38 -13.62 9.57
C HIS A 229 10.19 -13.59 11.10
N ARG A 230 10.25 -12.39 11.68
CA ARG A 230 10.05 -12.09 13.10
C ARG A 230 9.09 -10.93 13.23
N TYR A 231 7.89 -11.10 12.71
CA TYR A 231 6.77 -10.22 13.00
C TYR A 231 5.53 -11.09 13.18
N ARG A 232 4.70 -10.71 14.16
CA ARG A 232 3.38 -11.27 14.33
C ARG A 232 2.52 -10.12 14.77
N LEU A 233 1.50 -9.80 13.97
CA LEU A 233 0.58 -8.73 14.35
C LEU A 233 -0.05 -9.06 15.71
N ASN A 234 0.17 -8.16 16.66
CA ASN A 234 -0.59 -8.08 17.90
C ASN A 234 -1.28 -6.70 17.91
N PRO A 235 -2.61 -6.61 17.75
CA PRO A 235 -3.33 -5.35 17.70
C PRO A 235 -3.11 -4.44 18.92
N ASN A 236 -2.78 -5.03 20.07
CA ASN A 236 -2.55 -4.31 21.32
C ASN A 236 -1.07 -3.92 21.53
N ASP A 237 -0.18 -4.33 20.63
CA ASP A 237 1.23 -3.99 20.72
C ASP A 237 1.48 -2.59 20.17
N GLN A 238 2.22 -1.80 20.95
CA GLN A 238 2.69 -0.47 20.59
C GLN A 238 4.20 -0.44 20.35
N ASN A 239 4.94 -1.47 20.76
CA ASN A 239 6.41 -1.47 20.77
C ASN A 239 6.97 -2.73 20.08
N TYR A 240 6.51 -2.99 18.85
CA TYR A 240 7.02 -4.11 18.06
C TYR A 240 8.23 -3.69 17.23
N SER A 241 9.28 -4.52 17.18
CA SER A 241 10.31 -4.45 16.13
C SER A 241 10.25 -5.73 15.31
N GLY A 242 10.14 -5.58 13.99
CA GLY A 242 9.94 -6.69 13.07
C GLY A 242 11.13 -6.92 12.16
N LEU A 243 11.43 -8.20 11.86
CA LEU A 243 12.16 -8.59 10.66
C LEU A 243 11.14 -9.19 9.68
N TYR A 244 10.81 -8.49 8.62
CA TYR A 244 9.97 -9.01 7.58
C TYR A 244 10.81 -9.84 6.62
N HIS A 245 10.32 -11.04 6.34
CA HIS A 245 10.81 -11.92 5.29
C HIS A 245 9.56 -12.50 4.62
N LEU A 246 9.16 -11.87 3.52
CA LEU A 246 7.97 -12.22 2.74
C LEU A 246 8.41 -12.97 1.49
N ARG A 247 7.89 -14.18 1.26
CA ARG A 247 8.24 -14.99 0.09
C ARG A 247 7.14 -14.91 -0.95
N PHE A 248 7.54 -14.68 -2.19
CA PHE A 248 6.66 -14.64 -3.34
C PHE A 248 7.12 -15.66 -4.38
N ARG A 249 6.14 -16.18 -5.12
CA ARG A 249 6.36 -17.05 -6.28
C ARG A 249 6.06 -16.24 -7.54
N ALA A 250 7.10 -15.92 -8.31
CA ALA A 250 6.94 -15.23 -9.58
C ALA A 250 6.31 -16.16 -10.63
N ALA A 251 5.64 -15.59 -11.64
CA ALA A 251 4.98 -16.36 -12.71
C ALA A 251 5.92 -17.33 -13.45
N GLY A 252 7.19 -16.95 -13.63
CA GLY A 252 8.23 -17.80 -14.24
C GLY A 252 8.81 -18.89 -13.32
N GLY A 253 8.23 -19.11 -12.14
CA GLY A 253 8.70 -20.12 -11.20
C GLY A 253 9.99 -19.76 -10.45
N ALA A 254 10.34 -18.48 -10.39
CA ALA A 254 11.36 -17.99 -9.47
C ALA A 254 10.76 -17.73 -8.08
N TRP A 255 11.58 -17.88 -7.05
CA TRP A 255 11.32 -17.35 -5.71
C TRP A 255 11.82 -15.92 -5.64
N VAL A 256 11.04 -15.05 -5.01
CA VAL A 256 11.44 -13.69 -4.69
C VAL A 256 11.13 -13.45 -3.22
N ASP A 257 12.17 -13.34 -2.41
CA ASP A 257 12.05 -12.99 -1.00
C ASP A 257 12.23 -11.48 -0.86
N VAL A 258 11.33 -10.78 -0.16
CA VAL A 258 11.46 -9.37 0.20
C VAL A 258 11.76 -9.28 1.68
N LEU A 259 12.89 -8.67 2.04
CA LEU A 259 13.35 -8.59 3.42
C LEU A 259 13.62 -7.15 3.84
N TRP A 260 13.16 -6.78 5.03
CA TRP A 260 13.54 -5.53 5.70
C TRP A 260 13.34 -5.67 7.22
N ARG A 261 13.97 -4.78 7.98
CA ARG A 261 13.69 -4.57 9.40
C ARG A 261 12.85 -3.32 9.59
N THR A 262 12.03 -3.29 10.63
CA THR A 262 11.31 -2.06 10.97
C THR A 262 12.23 -0.96 11.46
N VAL A 263 13.27 -1.35 12.22
CA VAL A 263 14.32 -0.48 12.74
C VAL A 263 15.66 -1.22 12.78
N GLY A 264 16.73 -0.49 12.47
CA GLY A 264 18.10 -0.96 12.57
C GLY A 264 18.46 -2.02 11.53
N SER A 265 19.54 -2.77 11.77
CA SER A 265 20.03 -3.80 10.86
C SER A 265 20.35 -5.11 11.55
N GLN A 266 20.28 -6.21 10.81
CA GLN A 266 20.64 -7.55 11.29
C GLN A 266 21.21 -8.38 10.14
N GLN A 267 22.27 -9.16 10.41
CA GLN A 267 22.71 -10.19 9.46
C GLN A 267 21.69 -11.36 9.44
N VAL A 268 21.31 -11.75 8.22
CA VAL A 268 20.42 -12.87 7.95
C VAL A 268 21.16 -13.87 7.07
N VAL A 269 20.88 -15.16 7.30
CA VAL A 269 21.41 -16.25 6.49
C VAL A 269 20.23 -17.05 5.93
N LEU A 270 20.11 -17.09 4.61
CA LEU A 270 19.08 -17.83 3.89
C LEU A 270 19.70 -19.05 3.20
N ALA A 271 18.90 -20.12 3.08
CA ALA A 271 19.28 -21.25 2.25
C ALA A 271 19.03 -20.90 0.78
N ARG A 272 19.97 -21.27 -0.09
CA ARG A 272 19.73 -21.21 -1.54
C ARG A 272 18.83 -22.36 -1.97
N GLU A 273 17.86 -22.05 -2.82
CA GLU A 273 16.96 -23.03 -3.43
C GLU A 273 17.77 -23.99 -4.33
N PRO A 274 17.48 -25.30 -4.32
CA PRO A 274 18.23 -26.25 -5.13
C PRO A 274 18.12 -25.94 -6.63
N ARG A 275 19.26 -26.04 -7.34
CA ARG A 275 19.35 -25.88 -8.81
C ARG A 275 18.87 -24.52 -9.35
N THR A 276 18.86 -23.47 -8.53
CA THR A 276 18.58 -22.09 -8.96
C THR A 276 19.86 -21.26 -9.05
N GLN A 277 19.84 -20.19 -9.83
CA GLN A 277 20.71 -19.04 -9.62
C GLN A 277 20.14 -18.17 -8.49
N ALA A 278 20.98 -17.37 -7.84
CA ALA A 278 20.55 -16.49 -6.77
C ALA A 278 21.19 -15.11 -6.89
N GLU A 279 20.38 -14.07 -6.74
CA GLU A 279 20.79 -12.66 -6.77
C GLU A 279 20.25 -11.96 -5.52
N ILE A 280 21.09 -11.12 -4.92
CA ILE A 280 20.63 -10.08 -3.99
C ILE A 280 20.45 -8.82 -4.82
N ILE A 281 19.26 -8.21 -4.76
CA ILE A 281 18.90 -7.02 -5.51
C ILE A 281 18.51 -5.94 -4.51
N SER A 282 19.18 -4.78 -4.55
CA SER A 282 18.84 -3.63 -3.69
C SER A 282 17.47 -3.06 -4.06
N ARG A 283 16.91 -2.18 -3.21
CA ARG A 283 15.67 -1.45 -3.51
C ARG A 283 15.75 -0.74 -4.87
N ASP A 284 16.91 -0.19 -5.17
CA ASP A 284 17.16 0.66 -6.34
C ASP A 284 17.68 -0.14 -7.56
N GLY A 285 17.80 -1.46 -7.43
CA GLY A 285 18.04 -2.37 -8.56
C GLY A 285 19.49 -2.82 -8.75
N GLU A 286 20.41 -2.45 -7.86
CA GLU A 286 21.78 -2.98 -7.88
C GLU A 286 21.78 -4.48 -7.59
N ARG A 287 22.54 -5.26 -8.36
CA ARG A 287 22.49 -6.74 -8.31
C ARG A 287 23.82 -7.35 -7.94
N THR A 288 23.79 -8.28 -6.99
CA THR A 288 24.95 -9.08 -6.58
C THR A 288 24.64 -10.56 -6.74
N GLN A 289 25.41 -11.25 -7.59
CA GLN A 289 25.30 -12.70 -7.77
C GLN A 289 25.76 -13.44 -6.51
N VAL A 290 25.05 -14.52 -6.16
CA VAL A 290 25.39 -15.37 -5.02
C VAL A 290 25.77 -16.76 -5.51
N SER A 291 27.05 -17.10 -5.38
CA SER A 291 27.60 -18.41 -5.76
C SER A 291 27.61 -19.43 -4.62
N THR A 292 27.46 -18.97 -3.38
CA THR A 292 27.52 -19.83 -2.17
C THR A 292 26.20 -20.58 -1.93
N PRO A 293 26.23 -21.74 -1.26
CA PRO A 293 25.02 -22.48 -0.87
C PRO A 293 24.15 -21.74 0.17
N ARG A 294 24.75 -20.80 0.91
CA ARG A 294 24.08 -19.94 1.88
C ARG A 294 24.17 -18.50 1.40
N ILE A 295 23.06 -17.80 1.45
CA ILE A 295 22.94 -16.38 1.10
C ILE A 295 23.05 -15.60 2.41
N THR A 296 24.15 -14.89 2.60
CA THR A 296 24.37 -14.04 3.78
C THR A 296 24.20 -12.59 3.36
N LEU A 297 23.32 -11.85 4.04
CA LEU A 297 23.08 -10.44 3.77
C LEU A 297 22.74 -9.68 5.06
N THR A 298 23.10 -8.41 5.09
CA THR A 298 22.66 -7.49 6.15
C THR A 298 21.33 -6.89 5.74
N VAL A 299 20.28 -7.15 6.51
CA VAL A 299 18.93 -6.61 6.28
C VAL A 299 18.74 -5.38 7.17
N GLY A 300 18.54 -4.23 6.55
CA GLY A 300 18.24 -2.95 7.21
C GLY A 300 16.79 -2.51 7.02
N GLU A 301 16.51 -1.22 7.21
CA GLU A 301 15.18 -0.63 7.02
C GLU A 301 14.79 -0.47 5.54
N GLU A 302 15.79 -0.35 4.67
CA GLU A 302 15.62 -0.40 3.22
C GLU A 302 15.39 -1.84 2.76
N PRO A 303 14.31 -2.11 1.99
CA PRO A 303 14.04 -3.46 1.50
C PRO A 303 15.09 -3.97 0.54
N VAL A 304 15.40 -5.25 0.66
CA VAL A 304 16.23 -6.00 -0.27
C VAL A 304 15.43 -7.16 -0.83
N TYR A 305 15.64 -7.47 -2.11
CA TYR A 305 15.10 -8.65 -2.74
C TYR A 305 16.17 -9.75 -2.82
N VAL A 306 15.77 -10.99 -2.55
CA VAL A 306 16.56 -12.17 -2.90
C VAL A 306 15.78 -12.92 -3.96
N TRP A 307 16.28 -12.86 -5.20
CA TRP A 307 15.70 -13.59 -6.32
C TRP A 307 16.41 -14.93 -6.46
N GLN A 308 15.65 -16.01 -6.61
CA GLN A 308 16.19 -17.34 -6.83
C GLN A 308 15.38 -18.07 -7.90
N GLY A 309 15.95 -18.30 -9.08
CA GLY A 309 15.22 -18.86 -10.21
C GLY A 309 16.08 -19.65 -11.19
N PRO A 310 15.48 -20.19 -12.27
CA PRO A 310 16.24 -20.75 -13.38
C PRO A 310 17.12 -19.67 -14.00
N PRO A 311 18.23 -20.03 -14.68
CA PRO A 311 19.05 -19.05 -15.38
C PRO A 311 18.21 -18.12 -16.26
N ARG A 312 18.37 -16.81 -16.09
CA ARG A 312 17.76 -15.84 -17.00
C ARG A 312 18.50 -15.93 -18.34
N SER A 313 17.76 -16.13 -19.43
CA SER A 313 18.28 -16.12 -20.81
C SER A 313 18.66 -14.71 -21.24
#